data_AF-A0A3A8K0P6-F1
#
_entry.id   AF-A0A3A8K0P6-F1
#
_cell.length_a   1.000
_cell.length_b   1.000
_cell.length_c   1.000
_cell.angle_alpha   90.00
_cell.angle_beta   90.00
_cell.angle_gamma   90.00
#
_symmetry.space_group_name_H-M   'P 1'
#
loop_
_entity.id
_entity.type
_entity.pdbx_description
1 polymer ?
#
loop_
_entity_poly.entity_id
_entity_poly.type
_entity_poly.pdbx_seq_one_letter_code
_entity_poly.pdbx_strand_id
1 'polypeptide(L)'
;MQTTADTRDPLSPQDGLWLRALKAEVEPATFKKGREVAEGRRVFGLTREPERIRAQVAGPSGERYDVALIPGEGKVVSSCTCPVWNTTGPHCEHVVAVALIYAA
;
A
#
# COMPACT_ATOMS: atom_id res chain seq x y z
N MET A 1 -8.27 -3.31 34.14
CA MET A 1 -9.32 -3.09 33.13
C MET A 1 -8.60 -2.99 31.79
N GLN A 2 -8.93 -3.89 30.86
CA GLN A 2 -8.54 -3.94 29.44
C GLN A 2 -7.06 -4.19 29.10
N THR A 3 -6.80 -5.48 28.85
CA THR A 3 -5.68 -6.07 28.11
C THR A 3 -5.60 -5.46 26.70
N THR A 4 -4.45 -4.87 26.35
CA THR A 4 -4.09 -4.50 24.98
C THR A 4 -3.88 -5.78 24.17
N ALA A 5 -4.96 -6.32 23.60
CA ALA A 5 -4.87 -7.40 22.64
C ALA A 5 -4.22 -6.85 21.35
N ASP A 6 -3.05 -7.39 21.03
CA ASP A 6 -2.40 -7.32 19.73
C ASP A 6 -3.35 -7.95 18.70
N THR A 7 -4.27 -7.16 18.15
CA THR A 7 -5.18 -7.61 17.10
C THR A 7 -4.46 -7.52 15.76
N ARG A 8 -3.54 -8.47 15.52
CA ARG A 8 -3.21 -8.86 14.15
C ARG A 8 -4.41 -9.65 13.61
N ASP A 9 -5.44 -8.91 13.22
CA ASP A 9 -6.57 -9.44 12.46
C ASP A 9 -5.99 -10.15 11.21
N PRO A 10 -6.15 -11.48 11.07
CA PRO A 10 -5.68 -12.15 9.87
C PRO A 10 -6.41 -11.53 8.68
N LEU A 11 -5.64 -11.10 7.67
CA LEU A 11 -6.15 -10.46 6.46
C LEU A 11 -7.43 -11.17 6.00
N SER A 12 -8.52 -10.40 5.94
CA SER A 12 -9.80 -10.97 5.53
C SER A 12 -9.65 -11.54 4.11
N PRO A 13 -10.38 -12.58 3.71
CA PRO A 13 -10.32 -13.10 2.32
C PRO A 13 -10.56 -12.03 1.26
N GLN A 14 -11.32 -10.99 1.62
CA GLN A 14 -11.57 -9.80 0.81
C GLN A 14 -10.28 -8.98 0.58
N ASP A 15 -9.35 -8.99 1.54
CA ASP A 15 -8.06 -8.30 1.41
C ASP A 15 -7.20 -8.90 0.27
N GLY A 16 -7.30 -10.20 0.07
CA GLY A 16 -6.59 -10.89 -1.02
C GLY A 16 -7.13 -10.54 -2.42
N LEU A 17 -8.41 -10.17 -2.54
CA LEU A 17 -9.02 -9.86 -3.84
C LEU A 17 -8.56 -8.52 -4.38
N TRP A 18 -8.58 -7.46 -3.56
CA TRP A 18 -8.13 -6.15 -4.01
C TRP A 18 -6.62 -6.10 -4.25
N LEU A 19 -5.81 -6.88 -3.51
CA LEU A 19 -4.37 -6.95 -3.74
C LEU A 19 -4.04 -7.60 -5.09
N ARG A 20 -4.80 -8.63 -5.48
CA ARG A 20 -4.68 -9.25 -6.82
C ARG A 20 -5.09 -8.27 -7.92
N ALA A 21 -6.14 -7.49 -7.70
CA ALA A 21 -6.56 -6.45 -8.62
C ALA A 21 -5.49 -5.37 -8.78
N LEU A 22 -4.94 -4.86 -7.67
CA LEU A 22 -3.82 -3.91 -7.69
C LEU A 22 -2.64 -4.42 -8.52
N LYS A 23 -2.28 -5.70 -8.37
CA LYS A 23 -1.21 -6.33 -9.15
C LYS A 23 -1.52 -6.38 -10.65
N ALA A 24 -2.79 -6.52 -11.03
CA ALA A 24 -3.22 -6.54 -12.42
C ALA A 24 -3.36 -5.12 -13.02
N GLU A 25 -3.58 -4.10 -12.19
CA GLU A 25 -3.75 -2.69 -12.61
C GLU A 25 -2.43 -1.93 -12.77
N VAL A 26 -1.30 -2.53 -12.38
CA VAL A 26 0.03 -1.94 -12.52
C VAL A 26 0.90 -2.70 -13.52
N GLU A 27 1.78 -1.95 -14.19
CA GLU A 27 2.83 -2.55 -15.01
C GLU A 27 3.73 -3.49 -14.18
N PRO A 28 4.23 -4.61 -14.74
CA PRO A 28 5.09 -5.54 -14.03
C PRO A 28 6.33 -4.88 -13.40
N ALA A 29 6.89 -3.86 -14.09
CA ALA A 29 8.02 -3.08 -13.59
C ALA A 29 7.65 -2.24 -12.36
N THR A 30 6.45 -1.63 -12.32
CA THR A 30 5.94 -0.89 -11.16
C THR A 30 5.72 -1.81 -9.97
N PHE A 31 5.17 -3.02 -10.20
CA PHE A 31 5.01 -4.00 -9.14
C PHE A 31 6.36 -4.44 -8.56
N LYS A 32 7.34 -4.71 -9.42
CA LYS A 32 8.70 -5.08 -9.01
C LYS A 32 9.32 -3.98 -8.14
N LYS A 33 9.29 -2.72 -8.58
CA LYS A 33 9.78 -1.57 -7.81
C LYS A 33 9.06 -1.44 -6.46
N GLY A 34 7.74 -1.61 -6.44
CA GLY A 34 6.97 -1.55 -5.19
C GLY A 34 7.40 -2.62 -4.18
N ARG A 35 7.73 -3.83 -4.65
CA ARG A 35 8.32 -4.86 -3.80
C ARG A 35 9.68 -4.44 -3.25
N GLU A 36 10.57 -3.90 -4.08
CA GLU A 36 11.88 -3.42 -3.65
C GLU A 36 11.77 -2.30 -2.60
N VAL A 37 10.77 -1.41 -2.73
CA VAL A 37 10.47 -0.37 -1.73
C VAL A 37 10.02 -0.98 -0.41
N ALA A 38 9.12 -1.98 -0.44
CA ALA A 38 8.64 -2.69 0.74
C ALA A 38 9.79 -3.44 1.45
N GLU A 39 10.58 -4.22 0.71
CA GLU A 39 11.73 -4.97 1.21
C GLU A 39 12.81 -4.05 1.81
N GLY A 40 12.98 -2.87 1.23
CA GLY A 40 13.88 -1.82 1.74
C GLY A 40 13.41 -1.13 3.03
N ARG A 41 12.30 -1.56 3.65
CA ARG A 41 11.70 -0.96 4.86
C ARG A 41 11.48 0.55 4.75
N ARG A 42 11.07 1.00 3.57
CA ARG A 42 10.82 2.42 3.28
C ARG A 42 9.38 2.87 3.54
N VAL A 43 8.54 2.01 4.09
CA VAL A 43 7.16 2.32 4.49
C VAL A 43 7.11 2.60 5.99
N PHE A 44 6.51 3.72 6.37
CA PHE A 44 6.46 4.22 7.74
C PHE A 44 5.02 4.57 8.13
N GLY A 45 4.74 4.49 9.44
CA GLY A 45 3.48 4.97 10.00
C GLY A 45 2.24 4.33 9.38
N LEU A 46 2.33 3.05 9.00
CA LEU A 46 1.19 2.34 8.43
C LEU A 46 0.08 2.29 9.48
N THR A 47 -1.07 2.84 9.11
CA THR A 47 -2.26 2.91 9.93
C THR A 47 -3.44 2.33 9.16
N ARG A 48 -4.17 1.43 9.81
CA ARG A 48 -5.42 0.86 9.30
C ARG A 48 -6.57 1.61 9.96
N GLU A 49 -7.29 2.37 9.15
CA GLU A 49 -8.58 2.96 9.48
C GLU A 49 -9.71 2.05 8.97
N PRO A 50 -10.97 2.22 9.45
CA PRO A 50 -12.08 1.35 9.08
C PRO A 50 -12.28 1.15 7.57
N GLU A 51 -11.98 2.17 6.76
CA GLU A 51 -12.18 2.15 5.30
C GLU A 51 -10.92 2.56 4.51
N ARG A 52 -9.80 2.80 5.20
CA ARG A 52 -8.61 3.38 4.57
C ARG A 52 -7.32 2.86 5.20
N ILE A 53 -6.32 2.62 4.37
CA ILE A 53 -4.94 2.37 4.78
C ILE A 53 -4.15 3.64 4.49
N ARG A 54 -3.41 4.16 5.47
CA ARG A 54 -2.51 5.30 5.29
C ARG A 54 -1.09 4.95 5.69
N ALA A 55 -0.12 5.47 4.95
CA ALA A 55 1.29 5.34 5.27
C ALA A 55 2.11 6.45 4.62
N GLN A 56 3.34 6.63 5.09
CA GLN A 56 4.36 7.41 4.41
C GLN A 56 5.39 6.50 3.77
N VAL A 57 5.86 6.86 2.59
CA VAL A 57 6.89 6.08 1.89
C VAL A 57 8.08 6.97 1.56
N ALA A 58 9.29 6.56 1.93
CA ALA A 58 10.50 7.28 1.60
C ALA A 58 10.92 7.04 0.14
N GLY A 59 11.05 8.14 -0.59
CA GLY A 59 11.69 8.20 -1.89
C GLY A 59 13.19 7.95 -1.82
N PRO A 60 13.85 7.79 -2.97
CA PRO A 60 15.28 7.47 -3.05
C PRO A 60 16.18 8.57 -2.48
N SER A 61 15.75 9.83 -2.45
CA SER A 61 16.51 10.96 -1.92
C SER A 61 16.08 11.37 -0.50
N GLY A 62 15.25 10.55 0.16
CA GLY A 62 14.81 10.74 1.54
C GLY A 62 13.55 11.57 1.71
N GLU A 63 12.98 12.11 0.63
CA GLU A 63 11.66 12.73 0.66
C GLU A 63 10.58 11.72 1.05
N ARG A 64 9.51 12.18 1.71
CA ARG A 64 8.41 11.32 2.14
C ARG A 64 7.16 11.63 1.34
N TYR A 65 6.54 10.58 0.82
CA TYR A 65 5.28 10.66 0.10
C TYR A 65 4.17 10.07 0.94
N ASP A 66 3.05 10.78 1.04
CA ASP A 66 1.85 10.29 1.68
C ASP A 66 1.12 9.37 0.71
N VAL A 67 0.73 8.20 1.22
CA VAL A 67 0.00 7.17 0.48
C VAL A 67 -1.29 6.85 1.22
N ALA A 68 -2.38 6.79 0.48
CA ALA A 68 -3.66 6.29 0.98
C ALA A 68 -4.22 5.23 0.02
N LEU A 69 -4.81 4.18 0.59
CA LEU A 69 -5.52 3.13 -0.13
C LEU A 69 -6.90 2.98 0.49
N ILE A 70 -7.91 2.80 -0.35
CA ILE A 70 -9.27 2.44 0.03
C ILE A 70 -9.54 1.10 -0.67
N PRO A 71 -9.33 -0.01 0.06
CA PRO A 71 -9.71 -1.32 -0.43
C PRO A 71 -11.22 -1.39 -0.68
N GLY A 72 -11.62 -2.01 -1.78
CA GLY A 72 -13.01 -2.35 -2.07
C GLY A 72 -13.15 -3.78 -2.58
N GLU A 73 -14.35 -4.15 -3.02
CA GLU A 73 -14.62 -5.47 -3.58
C GLU A 73 -13.85 -5.69 -4.88
N GLY A 74 -12.67 -6.33 -4.76
CA GLY A 74 -11.84 -6.69 -5.91
C GLY A 74 -11.23 -5.51 -6.67
N LYS A 75 -11.13 -4.33 -6.04
CA LYS A 75 -10.47 -3.14 -6.59
C LYS A 75 -9.86 -2.32 -5.46
N VAL A 76 -8.95 -1.42 -5.80
CA VAL A 76 -8.41 -0.46 -4.83
C VAL A 76 -8.43 0.95 -5.41
N VAL A 77 -8.97 1.89 -4.66
CA VAL A 77 -8.75 3.31 -4.94
C VAL A 77 -7.53 3.74 -4.14
N SER A 78 -6.63 4.51 -4.74
CA SER A 78 -5.46 4.98 -4.01
C SER A 78 -5.06 6.38 -4.43
N SER A 79 -4.21 7.00 -3.62
CA SER A 79 -3.58 8.28 -3.89
C SER A 79 -2.15 8.27 -3.38
N CYS A 80 -1.24 8.93 -4.08
CA CYS A 80 0.13 9.15 -3.63
C CYS A 80 0.57 10.58 -3.97
N THR A 81 1.36 11.20 -3.11
CA THR A 81 1.94 12.54 -3.36
C THR A 81 3.23 12.52 -4.17
N CYS A 82 3.66 11.37 -4.70
CA CYS A 82 4.88 11.26 -5.48
C CYS A 82 4.75 11.86 -6.90
N PRO A 83 5.84 12.35 -7.51
CA PRO A 83 5.80 12.98 -8.83
C PRO A 83 5.36 12.06 -9.97
N VAL A 84 5.54 10.75 -9.81
CA VAL A 84 5.16 9.72 -10.81
C VAL A 84 3.73 9.20 -10.60
N TRP A 85 2.98 9.79 -9.68
CA TRP A 85 1.59 9.44 -9.46
C TRP A 85 0.76 9.71 -10.73
N ASN A 86 0.00 8.69 -11.15
CA ASN A 86 -0.91 8.76 -12.31
C ASN A 86 -0.22 9.09 -13.66
N THR A 87 1.10 8.87 -13.79
CA THR A 87 1.82 9.15 -15.05
C THR A 87 1.84 7.96 -16.02
N THR A 88 1.94 6.74 -15.49
CA THR A 88 2.05 5.49 -16.29
C THR A 88 0.91 4.51 -16.03
N GLY A 89 -0.01 4.85 -15.13
CA GLY A 89 -1.09 3.97 -14.70
C GLY A 89 -1.72 4.46 -13.40
N PRO A 90 -2.79 3.81 -12.93
CA PRO A 90 -3.59 4.25 -11.80
C PRO A 90 -2.87 4.14 -10.45
N HIS A 91 -1.75 3.41 -10.37
CA HIS A 91 -0.95 3.25 -9.16
C HIS A 91 0.55 3.34 -9.43
N CYS A 92 1.29 3.83 -8.44
CA CYS A 92 2.75 3.88 -8.45
C CYS A 92 3.35 2.79 -7.54
N GLU A 93 4.68 2.67 -7.56
CA GLU A 93 5.41 1.73 -6.71
C GLU A 93 5.15 1.93 -5.21
N HIS A 94 4.88 3.16 -4.76
CA HIS A 94 4.61 3.45 -3.35
C HIS A 94 3.28 2.84 -2.89
N VAL A 95 2.24 2.86 -3.74
CA VAL A 95 0.96 2.21 -3.44
C VAL A 95 1.15 0.70 -3.32
N VAL A 96 1.89 0.10 -4.25
CA VAL A 96 2.22 -1.33 -4.20
C VAL A 96 3.00 -1.66 -2.92
N ALA A 97 3.97 -0.85 -2.55
CA ALA A 97 4.77 -1.08 -1.35
C ALA A 97 3.91 -1.09 -0.08
N VAL A 98 3.00 -0.12 0.07
CA VAL A 98 2.09 -0.06 1.23
C VAL A 98 1.14 -1.24 1.24
N ALA A 99 0.60 -1.63 0.07
CA ALA A 99 -0.28 -2.79 -0.04
C ALA A 99 0.42 -4.09 0.36
N LEU A 100 1.68 -4.26 -0.04
CA LEU A 100 2.49 -5.43 0.32
C LEU A 100 2.82 -5.47 1.81
N ILE A 101 3.18 -4.34 2.42
CA ILE A 101 3.45 -4.26 3.86
C ILE A 101 2.19 -4.47 4.68
N TYR A 102 1.04 -3.96 4.23
CA TYR A 102 -0.24 -4.23 4.87
C TYR A 102 -0.58 -5.72 4.84
N ALA A 103 -0.27 -6.40 3.73
CA ALA A 103 -0.60 -7.80 3.52
C ALA A 103 0.44 -8.81 4.06
N ALA A 104 1.50 -8.34 4.74
CA ALA A 104 2.59 -9.16 5.27
C ALA A 104 2.38 -9.50 6.76
#